data_AF-A0AB33I9M8-F1
#
_entry.id   AF-A0AB33I9M8-F1
#
_cell.length_a   1.000
_cell.length_b   1.000
_cell.length_c   1.000
_cell.angle_alpha   90.00
_cell.angle_beta   90.00
_cell.angle_gamma   90.00
#
_symmetry.space_group_name_H-M   'P 1'
#
loop_
_entity.id
_entity.type
_entity.pdbx_description
1 polymer ?
#
loop_
_entity_poly.entity_id
_entity_poly.type
_entity_poly.pdbx_seq_one_letter_code
_entity_poly.pdbx_strand_id
1 'polypeptide(L)'
;MATGSKNAKSQSLTARIPHDVIEGMESVKLDGESNAGFIVTAMRGEIARRQAEGSGENLLISSLNALAQVEKLGIKAAEEIGQLVTVAREELQRRKAKESE
;
A
#
# COMPACT_ATOMS: atom_id res chain seq x y z
N MET A 1 9.20 -22.57 -27.00
CA MET A 1 9.76 -23.89 -26.63
C MET A 1 9.84 -23.96 -25.11
N ALA A 2 9.09 -24.87 -24.48
CA ALA A 2 9.28 -25.14 -23.05
C ALA A 2 10.59 -25.92 -22.90
N THR A 3 11.61 -25.33 -22.28
CA THR A 3 12.74 -26.11 -21.78
C THR A 3 12.24 -26.93 -20.59
N GLY A 4 12.76 -28.14 -20.35
CA GLY A 4 12.25 -29.02 -19.30
C GLY A 4 12.20 -28.40 -17.88
N SER A 5 12.92 -27.29 -17.66
CA SER A 5 12.94 -26.55 -16.41
C SER A 5 11.99 -25.34 -16.34
N LYS A 6 11.30 -24.94 -17.42
CA LYS A 6 10.43 -23.75 -17.44
C LYS A 6 9.21 -23.96 -18.32
N ASN A 7 8.02 -23.73 -17.75
CA ASN A 7 6.75 -23.68 -18.48
C ASN A 7 6.02 -22.36 -18.21
N ALA A 8 4.82 -22.20 -18.77
CA ALA A 8 4.02 -20.98 -18.65
C ALA A 8 3.61 -20.62 -17.20
N LYS A 9 3.67 -21.59 -16.28
CA LYS A 9 3.19 -21.44 -14.89
C LYS A 9 4.30 -21.51 -13.83
N SER A 10 5.46 -22.08 -14.15
CA SER A 10 6.48 -22.43 -13.16
C SER A 10 7.86 -22.63 -13.79
N GLN A 11 8.90 -22.49 -12.95
CA GLN A 11 10.28 -22.78 -13.29
C GLN A 11 10.90 -23.60 -12.15
N SER A 12 11.63 -24.67 -12.48
CA SER A 12 12.39 -25.45 -11.50
C SER A 12 13.77 -24.82 -11.27
N LEU A 13 14.19 -24.81 -10.00
CA LEU A 13 15.49 -24.32 -9.55
C LEU A 13 16.12 -25.42 -8.69
N THR A 14 17.41 -25.66 -8.86
CA THR A 14 18.17 -26.64 -8.07
C THR A 14 19.20 -25.91 -7.23
N ALA A 15 19.08 -26.01 -5.92
CA ALA A 15 20.02 -25.45 -4.95
C ALA A 15 20.27 -26.47 -3.83
N ARG A 16 21.47 -26.45 -3.25
CA ARG A 16 21.77 -27.20 -2.02
C ARG A 16 21.39 -26.34 -0.83
N ILE A 17 20.55 -26.88 0.05
CA ILE A 17 20.12 -26.23 1.28
C ILE A 17 20.81 -26.94 2.46
N PRO A 18 21.44 -26.22 3.39
CA PRO A 18 22.01 -26.80 4.61
C PRO A 18 20.98 -27.60 5.44
N HIS A 19 21.45 -28.61 6.17
CA HIS A 19 20.56 -29.51 6.93
C HIS A 19 19.80 -28.81 8.04
N ASP A 20 20.46 -27.91 8.78
CA ASP A 20 19.86 -27.08 9.82
C ASP A 20 18.71 -26.22 9.29
N VAL A 21 18.82 -25.72 8.06
CA VAL A 21 17.75 -24.95 7.40
C VAL A 21 16.56 -25.85 7.03
N ILE A 22 16.81 -27.07 6.56
CA ILE A 22 15.76 -28.06 6.28
C ILE A 22 15.05 -28.47 7.57
N GLU A 23 15.79 -28.77 8.63
CA GLU A 23 15.23 -29.11 9.94
C GLU A 23 14.41 -27.96 10.51
N GLY A 24 14.92 -26.73 10.40
CA GLY A 24 14.20 -25.51 10.77
C GLY A 24 12.87 -25.38 10.03
N MET A 25 12.86 -25.56 8.70
CA MET A 25 11.64 -25.56 7.90
C MET A 25 10.63 -26.60 8.37
N GLU A 26 11.05 -27.86 8.53
CA GLU A 26 10.15 -28.94 8.94
C GLU A 26 9.57 -28.72 10.35
N SER A 27 10.31 -28.05 11.25
CA SER A 27 9.84 -27.74 12.61
C SER A 27 8.73 -26.68 12.68
N VAL A 28 8.59 -25.83 11.65
CA VAL A 28 7.64 -24.70 11.63
C VAL A 28 6.57 -24.82 10.55
N LYS A 29 6.63 -25.86 9.72
CA LYS A 29 5.62 -26.11 8.67
C LYS A 29 4.25 -26.32 9.29
N LEU A 30 3.23 -25.81 8.61
CA LEU A 30 1.84 -26.01 9.01
C LEU A 30 1.38 -27.43 8.63
N ASP A 31 0.36 -27.93 9.35
CA ASP A 31 -0.23 -29.23 9.05
C ASP A 31 -0.74 -29.28 7.60
N GLY A 32 -0.28 -30.29 6.85
CA GLY A 32 -0.62 -30.46 5.44
C GLY A 32 0.10 -29.52 4.46
N GLU A 33 1.03 -28.68 4.94
CA GLU A 33 1.81 -27.81 4.07
C GLU A 33 2.86 -28.60 3.28
N SER A 34 2.88 -28.40 1.95
CA SER A 34 3.92 -28.98 1.10
C SER A 34 5.23 -28.17 1.17
N ASN A 35 6.37 -28.83 0.96
CA ASN A 35 7.67 -28.14 0.91
C ASN A 35 7.69 -27.04 -0.16
N ALA A 36 7.04 -27.29 -1.30
CA ALA A 36 6.89 -26.29 -2.35
C ALA A 36 6.05 -25.09 -1.87
N GLY A 37 4.96 -25.33 -1.15
CA GLY A 37 4.12 -24.29 -0.55
C GLY A 37 4.91 -23.40 0.42
N PHE A 38 5.67 -24.03 1.32
CA PHE A 38 6.54 -23.32 2.27
C PHE A 38 7.57 -22.45 1.54
N ILE A 39 8.31 -23.04 0.59
CA ILE A 39 9.38 -22.36 -0.17
C ILE A 39 8.82 -21.18 -0.96
N VAL A 40 7.68 -21.35 -1.64
CA VAL A 40 7.04 -20.27 -2.41
C VAL A 40 6.61 -19.12 -1.49
N THR A 41 6.04 -19.43 -0.33
CA THR A 41 5.64 -18.42 0.67
C THR A 41 6.86 -17.65 1.19
N ALA A 42 7.92 -18.36 1.57
CA ALA A 42 9.17 -17.73 2.03
C ALA A 42 9.79 -16.82 0.96
N MET A 43 9.88 -17.30 -0.30
CA MET A 43 10.40 -16.50 -1.42
C MET A 43 9.57 -15.24 -1.67
N ARG A 44 8.24 -15.33 -1.60
CA ARG A 44 7.36 -14.15 -1.74
C ARG A 44 7.59 -13.14 -0.63
N GLY A 45 7.72 -13.59 0.61
CA GLY A 45 8.05 -12.73 1.75
C GLY A 45 9.39 -12.01 1.59
N GLU A 46 10.42 -12.72 1.15
CA GLU A 46 11.75 -12.15 0.85
C GLU A 46 11.69 -11.09 -0.26
N ILE A 47 10.97 -11.38 -1.35
CA ILE A 47 10.78 -10.45 -2.46
C ILE A 47 10.12 -9.16 -1.95
N ALA A 48 9.02 -9.29 -1.20
CA ALA A 48 8.30 -8.14 -0.64
C ALA A 48 9.21 -7.30 0.28
N ARG A 49 10.02 -7.95 1.14
CA ARG A 49 10.95 -7.24 2.02
C ARG A 49 11.99 -6.46 1.23
N ARG A 50 12.63 -7.09 0.23
CA ARG A 50 13.64 -6.42 -0.61
C ARG A 50 13.03 -5.34 -1.50
N GLN A 51 11.79 -5.50 -1.94
CA GLN A 51 11.08 -4.44 -2.65
C GLN A 51 10.79 -3.25 -1.74
N ALA A 52 10.44 -3.48 -0.47
CA ALA A 52 10.27 -2.40 0.50
C ALA A 52 11.60 -1.71 0.88
N GLU A 53 12.70 -2.47 0.97
CA GLU A 53 14.04 -1.93 1.23
C GLU A 53 14.62 -1.19 -0.01
N GLY A 54 14.33 -1.68 -1.22
CA GLY A 54 14.84 -1.16 -2.48
C GLY A 54 13.99 -0.08 -3.14
N SER A 55 12.72 0.10 -2.75
CA SER A 55 11.85 1.11 -3.35
C SER A 55 12.11 2.53 -2.85
N GLY A 56 12.88 2.72 -1.77
CA GLY A 56 13.05 4.04 -1.15
C GLY A 56 11.75 4.64 -0.58
N GLU A 57 10.59 4.03 -0.81
CA GLU A 57 9.33 4.35 -0.13
C GLU A 57 9.31 3.60 1.19
N ASN A 58 10.13 4.11 2.11
CA ASN A 58 9.97 3.87 3.53
C ASN A 58 8.47 4.09 3.85
N LEU A 59 7.78 3.12 4.44
CA LEU A 59 6.34 3.23 4.76
C LEU A 59 6.04 4.52 5.54
N LEU A 60 7.01 4.99 6.34
CA LEU A 60 6.97 6.28 7.01
C LEU A 60 6.94 7.47 6.03
N ILE A 61 7.76 7.45 4.97
CA ILE A 61 7.76 8.47 3.90
C ILE A 61 6.43 8.43 3.13
N SER A 62 5.90 7.25 2.82
CA SER A 62 4.59 7.11 2.18
C SER A 62 3.46 7.67 3.07
N SER A 63 3.48 7.34 4.37
CA SER A 63 2.51 7.88 5.33
C SER A 63 2.65 9.40 5.52
N LEU A 64 3.88 9.93 5.50
CA LEU A 64 4.13 11.37 5.62
C LEU A 64 3.64 12.13 4.38
N ASN A 65 3.88 11.58 3.19
CA ASN A 65 3.35 12.12 1.94
C ASN A 65 1.81 12.10 1.93
N ALA A 66 1.20 11.02 2.44
CA ALA A 66 -0.26 10.95 2.59
C ALA A 66 -0.78 12.04 3.54
N LEU A 67 -0.10 12.28 4.67
CA LEU A 67 -0.47 13.36 5.60
C LEU A 67 -0.31 14.76 4.97
N ALA A 68 0.76 15.00 4.22
CA ALA A 68 0.96 16.27 3.50
C ALA A 68 -0.14 16.51 2.45
N GLN A 69 -0.63 15.45 1.80
CA GLN A 69 -1.74 15.56 0.86
C GLN A 69 -3.07 15.85 1.55
N VAL A 70 -3.32 15.26 2.74
CA VAL A 70 -4.48 15.58 3.58
C VAL A 70 -4.44 17.05 4.02
N GLU A 71 -3.30 17.57 4.44
CA GLU A 71 -3.13 18.98 4.81
C GLU A 71 -3.50 19.91 3.64
N LYS A 72 -2.95 19.66 2.46
CA LYS A 72 -3.24 20.44 1.25
C LYS A 72 -4.72 20.42 0.90
N LEU A 73 -5.38 19.26 1.01
CA LEU A 73 -6.82 19.13 0.79
C LEU A 73 -7.62 19.90 1.84
N GLY A 74 -7.21 19.85 3.11
CA GLY A 74 -7.86 20.57 4.21
C GLY A 74 -7.80 22.10 4.04
N ILE A 75 -6.64 22.64 3.65
CA ILE A 75 -6.48 24.07 3.36
C ILE A 75 -7.42 24.50 2.24
N LYS A 76 -7.43 23.75 1.13
CA LYS A 76 -8.29 24.04 -0.01
C LYS A 76 -9.79 23.98 0.36
N ALA A 77 -10.19 22.96 1.13
CA ALA A 77 -11.57 22.83 1.58
C ALA A 77 -11.99 24.01 2.48
N ALA A 78 -11.09 24.48 3.35
CA ALA A 78 -11.36 25.65 4.21
C ALA A 78 -11.57 26.93 3.38
N GLU A 79 -10.76 27.15 2.34
CA GLU A 79 -10.93 28.27 1.41
C GLU A 79 -12.28 28.21 0.69
N GLU A 80 -12.65 27.06 0.14
CA GLU A 80 -13.92 26.86 -0.57
C GLU A 80 -15.13 27.07 0.36
N ILE A 81 -15.08 26.57 1.60
CA ILE A 81 -16.11 26.82 2.61
C ILE A 81 -16.20 28.32 2.93
N GLY A 82 -15.06 29.01 3.05
CA GLY A 82 -15.03 30.46 3.29
C GLY A 82 -15.72 31.26 2.17
N GLN A 83 -15.52 30.86 0.92
CA GLN A 83 -16.21 31.46 -0.23
C GLN A 83 -17.72 31.24 -0.16
N LEU A 84 -18.18 30.02 0.14
CA LEU A 84 -19.60 29.71 0.29
C LEU A 84 -20.25 30.51 1.42
N VAL A 85 -19.57 30.65 2.57
CA VAL A 85 -20.06 31.45 3.69
C VAL A 85 -20.19 32.93 3.31
N THR A 86 -19.24 33.46 2.53
CA THR A 86 -19.29 34.84 2.05
C THR A 86 -20.50 35.06 1.15
N VAL A 87 -20.71 34.18 0.15
CA VAL A 87 -21.88 34.25 -0.75
C VAL A 87 -23.19 34.18 0.04
N ALA A 88 -23.29 33.27 1.01
CA ALA A 88 -24.49 33.13 1.83
C ALA A 88 -24.78 34.40 2.66
N ARG A 89 -23.74 35.04 3.21
CA ARG A 89 -23.87 36.30 3.96
C ARG A 89 -24.35 37.44 3.08
N GLU A 90 -23.78 37.58 1.88
CA GLU A 90 -24.18 38.62 0.93
C GLU A 90 -25.65 38.47 0.51
N GLU A 91 -26.07 37.25 0.20
CA GLU A 91 -27.45 36.95 -0.19
C GLU A 91 -28.44 37.23 0.96
N LEU A 92 -28.07 36.88 2.20
CA LEU A 92 -28.88 37.22 3.38
C LEU A 92 -29.03 38.73 3.57
N GLN A 93 -27.96 39.51 3.39
CA GLN A 93 -28.03 40.98 3.51
C GLN A 93 -28.89 41.59 2.41
N ARG A 94 -28.76 41.13 1.16
CA ARG A 94 -29.60 41.59 0.04
C ARG A 94 -31.09 41.35 0.32
N ARG A 95 -31.44 40.18 0.87
CA ARG A 95 -32.84 39.86 1.21
C ARG A 95 -33.37 40.73 2.34
N LYS A 96 -32.59 40.94 3.40
CA LYS A 96 -32.97 41.85 4.49
C LYS A 96 -33.20 43.28 4.00
N ALA A 97 -32.31 43.79 3.14
CA ALA A 97 -32.45 45.13 2.58
C ALA A 97 -33.74 45.28 1.74
N LYS A 98 -34.11 44.24 1.00
CA LYS A 98 -35.34 44.20 0.18
C LYS A 98 -36.63 44.04 1.00
N GLU A 99 -36.56 43.45 2.19
CA GLU A 99 -37.69 43.35 3.12
C GLU A 99 -37.97 44.66 3.87
N SER A 100 -36.98 45.54 3.97
CA SER A 100 -37.07 46.85 4.66
C SER A 100 -37.48 48.02 3.77
N GLU A 101 -37.75 47.79 2.48
CA GLU A 101 -38.19 48.76 1.46
C GLU A 101 -39.67 48.57 1.12
#